data_AF-A0A7K2EIS2-F1
#
_entry.id   AF-A0A7K2EIS2-F1
#
_cell.length_a   1.000
_cell.length_b   1.000
_cell.length_c   1.000
_cell.angle_alpha   90.00
_cell.angle_beta   90.00
_cell.angle_gamma   90.00
#
_symmetry.space_group_name_H-M   'P 1'
#
loop_
_entity.id
_entity.type
_entity.pdbx_description
1 polymer ?
#
loop_
_entity_poly.entity_id
_entity_poly.type
_entity_poly.pdbx_seq_one_letter_code
_entity_poly.pdbx_strand_id
1 'polypeptide(L)' 'VVGLLYDGNIESLTNEYVFSDRAARAISVDVRAILESLRHIYEADRLVQEIVSESDE' A
#
# COMPACT_ATOMS: atom_id res chain seq x y z
N VAL A 1 2.68 -9.54 -2.16
CA VAL A 1 2.59 -8.05 -2.09
C VAL A 1 2.73 -7.63 -0.63
N VAL A 2 3.43 -6.53 -0.31
CA VAL A 2 3.66 -6.08 1.09
C VAL A 2 3.16 -4.66 1.41
N GLY A 3 2.93 -3.83 0.40
CA GLY A 3 2.35 -2.50 0.58
C GLY A 3 1.81 -1.93 -0.73
N LEU A 4 1.00 -0.88 -0.63
CA LEU A 4 0.50 -0.09 -1.75
C LEU A 4 0.96 1.36 -1.62
N LEU A 5 1.65 1.87 -2.65
CA LEU A 5 2.11 3.26 -2.68
C LEU A 5 0.91 4.21 -2.60
N TYR A 6 1.01 5.22 -1.73
CA TYR A 6 -0.01 6.26 -1.57
C TYR A 6 0.57 7.65 -1.78
N ASP A 7 1.72 7.96 -1.15
CA ASP A 7 2.31 9.30 -1.17
C ASP A 7 3.84 9.24 -0.94
N GLY A 8 4.48 10.39 -0.75
CA GLY A 8 5.82 10.55 -0.19
C GLY A 8 5.86 11.56 0.95
N ASN A 9 6.98 11.65 1.66
CA ASN A 9 7.17 12.69 2.68
C ASN A 9 7.43 14.07 2.07
N ILE A 10 7.42 15.12 2.88
CA ILE A 10 7.61 16.50 2.41
C ILE A 10 8.92 16.70 1.63
N GLU A 11 9.98 16.00 2.02
CA GLU A 11 11.28 16.04 1.33
C GLU A 11 11.23 15.44 -0.07
N SER A 12 10.23 14.61 -0.40
CA SER A 12 10.08 14.06 -1.75
C SER A 12 9.43 15.01 -2.75
N LEU A 13 8.88 16.16 -2.33
CA LEU A 13 8.20 17.09 -3.25
C LEU A 13 9.13 17.60 -4.37
N THR A 14 10.42 17.79 -4.09
CA THR A 14 11.39 18.25 -5.09
C THR A 14 11.81 17.13 -6.07
N ASN A 15 11.53 15.86 -5.76
CA ASN A 15 11.92 14.73 -6.61
C ASN A 15 11.23 14.72 -7.98
N GLU A 16 10.21 15.54 -8.20
CA GLU A 16 9.63 15.80 -9.53
C GLU A 16 10.68 16.38 -10.50
N TYR A 17 11.61 17.20 -10.00
CA TYR A 17 12.63 17.87 -10.81
C TYR A 17 14.05 17.36 -10.53
N VAL A 18 14.37 17.04 -9.27
CA VAL A 18 15.70 16.56 -8.86
C VAL A 18 15.55 15.43 -7.86
N PHE A 19 15.87 14.21 -8.30
CA PHE A 19 15.83 13.05 -7.43
C PHE A 19 16.90 13.12 -6.33
N SER A 20 16.48 12.84 -5.09
CA SER A 20 17.32 12.66 -3.91
C SER A 20 16.84 11.47 -3.09
N ASP A 21 17.78 10.69 -2.56
CA ASP A 21 17.52 9.51 -1.72
C ASP A 21 17.94 9.73 -0.25
N ARG A 22 18.49 10.90 0.08
CA ARG A 22 18.98 11.20 1.44
C ARG A 22 17.85 11.21 2.46
N ALA A 23 16.80 11.97 2.19
CA ALA A 23 15.66 12.17 3.10
C ALA A 23 14.30 11.84 2.48
N ALA A 24 14.15 11.93 1.16
CA ALA A 24 12.90 11.62 0.50
C ALA A 24 12.54 10.13 0.63
N ARG A 25 11.31 9.81 1.00
CA ARG A 25 10.80 8.46 1.20
C ARG A 25 9.39 8.34 0.64
N ALA A 26 9.13 7.21 0.02
CA ALA A 26 7.76 6.80 -0.32
C ALA A 26 7.02 6.40 0.96
N ILE A 27 5.74 6.75 1.01
CA ILE A 27 4.76 6.37 2.03
C ILE A 27 3.79 5.38 1.38
N SER A 28 3.71 4.19 1.96
CA SER A 28 2.84 3.11 1.48
C SER A 28 1.92 2.63 2.60
N VAL A 29 0.74 2.17 2.22
CA VAL A 29 -0.18 1.49 3.13
C VAL A 29 0.24 0.02 3.25
N ASP A 30 0.38 -0.47 4.48
CA ASP A 30 0.69 -1.88 4.75
C ASP A 30 -0.47 -2.78 4.32
N VAL A 31 -0.18 -3.85 3.57
CA VAL A 31 -1.23 -4.77 3.08
C VAL A 31 -2.02 -5.42 4.20
N ARG A 32 -1.44 -5.59 5.40
CA ARG A 32 -2.13 -6.14 6.55
C ARG A 32 -3.23 -5.18 7.02
N ALA A 33 -2.98 -3.88 7.00
CA ALA A 33 -3.99 -2.87 7.34
C ALA A 33 -5.12 -2.82 6.31
N ILE A 34 -4.79 -3.01 5.02
CA ILE A 34 -5.81 -3.11 3.94
C ILE A 34 -6.71 -4.32 4.20
N LEU A 35 -6.14 -5.51 4.41
CA LEU A 35 -6.90 -6.74 4.68
C LEU A 35 -7.73 -6.64 5.96
N GLU A 36 -7.19 -6.03 7.02
CA GLU A 36 -7.90 -5.80 8.28
C GLU A 36 -9.11 -4.89 8.08
N SER A 37 -8.94 -3.80 7.32
CA SER A 37 -10.02 -2.85 7.03
C SER A 37 -11.11 -3.51 6.19
N LEU A 38 -10.73 -4.29 5.17
CA LEU A 38 -11.68 -5.03 4.32
C LEU A 38 -12.50 -6.04 5.13
N ARG A 39 -11.89 -6.76 6.09
CA ARG A 39 -12.60 -7.72 6.94
C ARG A 39 -13.53 -7.05 7.96
N HIS A 40 -13.04 -6.04 8.67
CA HIS A 40 -13.70 -5.59 9.91
C HIS A 40 -14.38 -4.22 9.82
N ILE A 41 -13.99 -3.37 8.85
CA ILE A 41 -14.61 -2.05 8.65
C ILE A 41 -15.61 -2.11 7.50
N TYR A 42 -15.24 -2.77 6.42
CA TYR A 42 -16.03 -2.82 5.19
C TYR A 42 -16.84 -4.12 5.01
N GLU A 43 -16.63 -5.12 5.87
CA GLU A 43 -17.33 -6.42 5.82
C GLU A 43 -17.29 -7.07 4.41
N ALA A 44 -16.15 -6.94 3.73
CA ALA A 44 -15.95 -7.29 2.33
C ALA A 44 -15.28 -8.67 2.16
N ASP A 45 -15.78 -9.70 2.85
CA ASP A 45 -15.17 -11.03 2.92
C ASP A 45 -14.92 -11.68 1.55
N ARG A 46 -15.82 -11.45 0.58
CA ARG A 46 -15.65 -11.96 -0.79
C ARG A 46 -14.38 -11.43 -1.44
N LEU A 47 -14.07 -10.14 -1.25
CA LEU A 47 -12.86 -9.52 -1.79
C LEU A 47 -11.62 -10.03 -1.06
N VAL A 48 -11.71 -10.21 0.27
CA VAL A 48 -10.61 -10.78 1.05
C VAL A 48 -10.26 -12.18 0.53
N GLN A 49 -11.26 -13.03 0.30
CA GLN A 49 -11.08 -14.36 -0.28
C GLN A 49 -10.43 -14.31 -1.67
N GLU A 50 -10.92 -13.42 -2.55
CA GLU A 50 -10.37 -13.23 -3.90
C GLU A 50 -8.90 -12.75 -3.87
N ILE A 51 -8.52 -11.92 -2.89
CA ILE A 51 -7.16 -11.39 -2.77
C ILE A 51 -6.17 -12.41 -2.20
N VAL A 52 -6.60 -13.25 -1.26
CA VAL A 52 -5.71 -14.18 -0.53
C VAL A 52 -5.74 -15.60 -1.08
N SER A 53 -6.67 -15.95 -1.96
CA SER A 53 -6.67 -17.24 -2.64
C SER A 53 -5.39 -17.41 -3.45
N GLU A 54 -4.73 -18.55 -3.30
CA GLU A 54 -3.73 -18.97 -4.28
C GLU A 54 -4.41 -19.09 -5.64
N SER A 55 -3.76 -18.53 -6.67
CA SER A 55 -4.14 -18.82 -8.04
C SER A 55 -3.92 -20.31 -8.25
N ASP A 56 -4.99 -21.06 -8.54
CA ASP A 56 -4.89 -22.45 -8.96
C ASP A 56 -3.95 -22.53 -10.19
N GLU A 57 -2.76 -23.09 -9.99
CA GLU A 57 -1.91 -23.66 -11.04
C GLU A 57 -2.07 -25.18 -11.08
#